data_AF-H1PKH0-F1
#
_entry.id   AF-H1PKH0-F1
#
_cell.length_a   1.000
_cell.length_b   1.000
_cell.length_c   1.000
_cell.angle_alpha   90.00
_cell.angle_beta   90.00
_cell.angle_gamma   90.00
#
_symmetry.space_group_name_H-M   'P 1'
#
loop_
_entity.id
_entity.type
_entity.pdbx_description
1 polymer ?
#
loop_
_entity_poly.entity_id
_entity_poly.type
_entity_poly.pdbx_seq_one_letter_code
_entity_poly.pdbx_strand_id
1 'polypeptide(L)'
;YGDNYADALSGAYLAKINNAPLLLINENNMQGAIDFIRNNVKAGKSSKIYLLGGKTVMPESMRTKLEDSYTVKRLAGDDRFATNLAILEEAKVSNEELVISSGYGFADSLAASASGKPILLVGDSITNTQLTFLKSVNVQKYIIVGGVKSINTSIEKHLQSMGDVKRVSGADRYKTSVAIANHFFKNPKRVIIGNGDNFPDGLCGGVLADRLGSPLLLINEINTESAKQYIKHNSIKNQIILGGKAIISDKTANALVG
;
A
#
# COMPACT_ATOMS: atom_id res chain seq x y z
N TYR A 1 -4.48 -10.60 -12.12
CA TYR A 1 -5.27 -9.37 -12.19
C TYR A 1 -4.92 -8.47 -11.01
N GLY A 2 -5.57 -7.31 -10.86
CA GLY A 2 -5.45 -6.40 -9.71
C GLY A 2 -5.78 -7.00 -8.34
N ASP A 3 -6.10 -8.30 -8.28
CA ASP A 3 -6.23 -9.09 -7.05
C ASP A 3 -4.86 -9.41 -6.39
N ASN A 4 -3.75 -9.17 -7.10
CA ASN A 4 -2.39 -9.23 -6.53
C ASN A 4 -2.03 -7.90 -5.85
N TYR A 5 -2.44 -7.77 -4.59
CA TYR A 5 -2.22 -6.60 -3.72
C TYR A 5 -0.75 -6.13 -3.65
N ALA A 6 0.22 -7.03 -3.78
CA ALA A 6 1.64 -6.72 -3.61
C ALA A 6 2.15 -5.60 -4.54
N ASP A 7 1.70 -5.63 -5.81
CA ASP A 7 2.15 -4.66 -6.82
C ASP A 7 1.54 -3.28 -6.56
N ALA A 8 0.27 -3.24 -6.17
CA ALA A 8 -0.45 -2.00 -5.86
C ALA A 8 0.05 -1.33 -4.56
N LEU A 9 0.40 -2.12 -3.54
CA LEU A 9 1.00 -1.60 -2.30
C LEU A 9 2.34 -0.92 -2.57
N SER A 10 3.18 -1.57 -3.36
CA SER A 10 4.46 -1.02 -3.82
C SER A 10 4.23 0.23 -4.68
N GLY A 11 3.20 0.18 -5.54
CA GLY A 11 2.78 1.27 -6.41
C GLY A 11 2.30 2.52 -5.69
N ALA A 12 1.81 2.42 -4.46
CA ALA A 12 1.33 3.57 -3.70
C ALA A 12 2.45 4.60 -3.45
N TYR A 13 3.66 4.12 -3.11
CA TYR A 13 4.82 5.00 -2.94
C TYR A 13 5.24 5.64 -4.28
N LEU A 14 5.28 4.86 -5.37
CA LEU A 14 5.60 5.40 -6.69
C LEU A 14 4.57 6.45 -7.14
N ALA A 15 3.29 6.22 -6.87
CA ALA A 15 2.20 7.17 -7.15
C ALA A 15 2.35 8.46 -6.32
N LYS A 16 2.75 8.36 -5.06
CA LYS A 16 3.09 9.51 -4.22
C LYS A 16 4.18 10.37 -4.87
N ILE A 17 5.32 9.76 -5.20
CA ILE A 17 6.50 10.43 -5.76
C ILE A 17 6.20 11.11 -7.10
N ASN A 18 5.36 10.50 -7.94
CA ASN A 18 5.00 11.04 -9.25
C ASN A 18 3.79 11.99 -9.24
N ASN A 19 3.25 12.31 -8.06
CA ASN A 19 1.97 13.02 -7.93
C ASN A 19 0.83 12.41 -8.79
N ALA A 20 0.80 11.08 -8.91
CA ALA A 20 -0.06 10.36 -9.84
C ALA A 20 -1.18 9.60 -9.11
N PRO A 21 -2.33 9.34 -9.77
CA PRO A 21 -3.32 8.39 -9.28
C PRO A 21 -2.83 6.95 -9.44
N LEU A 22 -3.32 6.05 -8.57
CA LEU A 22 -3.18 4.61 -8.71
C LEU A 22 -4.52 4.05 -9.18
N LEU A 23 -4.52 3.27 -10.26
CA LEU A 23 -5.72 2.66 -10.84
C LEU A 23 -5.63 1.13 -10.69
N LEU A 24 -6.71 0.51 -10.21
CA LEU A 24 -6.81 -0.93 -10.10
C LEU A 24 -7.51 -1.51 -11.32
N ILE A 25 -6.92 -2.57 -11.88
CA ILE A 25 -7.38 -3.12 -13.13
C ILE A 25 -7.58 -4.63 -13.01
N ASN A 26 -8.71 -5.11 -13.50
CA ASN A 26 -9.04 -6.51 -13.70
C ASN A 26 -9.59 -6.71 -15.12
N GLU A 27 -9.93 -7.96 -15.44
CA GLU A 27 -10.49 -8.33 -16.75
C GLU A 27 -11.78 -7.57 -17.10
N ASN A 28 -12.54 -7.13 -16.10
CA ASN A 28 -13.85 -6.50 -16.29
C ASN A 28 -13.77 -4.97 -16.46
N ASN A 29 -12.71 -4.31 -15.96
CA ASN A 29 -12.63 -2.85 -15.94
C ASN A 29 -11.49 -2.25 -16.78
N MET A 30 -10.70 -3.07 -17.47
CA MET A 30 -9.53 -2.62 -18.24
C MET A 30 -9.86 -1.51 -19.24
N GLN A 31 -10.97 -1.62 -19.97
CA GLN A 31 -11.35 -0.59 -20.94
C GLN A 31 -11.70 0.73 -20.25
N GLY A 32 -12.45 0.68 -19.15
CA GLY A 32 -12.77 1.86 -18.35
C GLY A 32 -11.52 2.55 -17.77
N ALA A 33 -10.50 1.78 -17.36
CA ALA A 33 -9.23 2.34 -16.93
C ALA A 33 -8.47 3.06 -18.06
N ILE A 34 -8.49 2.50 -19.28
CA ILE A 34 -7.90 3.13 -20.47
C ILE A 34 -8.63 4.43 -20.82
N ASP A 35 -9.96 4.42 -20.78
CA ASP A 35 -10.77 5.59 -21.08
C ASP A 35 -10.56 6.69 -20.02
N PHE A 36 -10.48 6.30 -18.74
CA PHE A 36 -10.10 7.22 -17.67
C PHE A 36 -8.73 7.86 -17.92
N ILE A 37 -7.72 7.08 -18.28
CA ILE A 37 -6.37 7.60 -18.61
C ILE A 37 -6.47 8.60 -19.76
N ARG A 38 -7.18 8.27 -20.84
CA ARG A 38 -7.33 9.14 -22.02
C ARG A 38 -8.05 10.46 -21.71
N ASN A 39 -8.99 10.44 -20.78
CA ASN A 39 -9.76 11.62 -20.40
C ASN A 39 -9.05 12.51 -19.37
N ASN A 40 -8.12 11.95 -18.57
CA ASN A 40 -7.53 12.65 -17.42
C ASN A 40 -6.02 12.86 -17.53
N VAL A 41 -5.34 12.20 -18.46
CA VAL A 41 -3.90 12.36 -18.70
C VAL A 41 -3.69 13.03 -20.04
N LYS A 42 -2.97 14.14 -20.05
CA LYS A 42 -2.62 14.84 -21.30
C LYS A 42 -1.85 13.90 -22.23
N ALA A 43 -2.36 13.68 -23.44
CA ALA A 43 -1.66 12.89 -24.45
C ALA A 43 -0.30 13.53 -24.80
N GLY A 44 0.70 12.69 -25.02
CA GLY A 44 2.07 13.09 -25.34
C GLY A 44 3.10 12.22 -24.63
N LYS A 45 4.28 12.09 -25.24
CA LYS A 45 5.37 11.25 -24.71
C LYS A 45 5.99 11.78 -23.41
N SER A 46 5.69 13.02 -23.02
CA SER A 46 6.03 13.53 -21.68
C SER A 46 5.16 12.93 -20.58
N SER A 47 3.98 12.40 -20.91
CA SER A 47 3.09 11.75 -19.95
C SER A 47 3.43 10.26 -19.85
N LYS A 48 3.74 9.82 -18.63
CA LYS A 48 4.21 8.47 -18.35
C LYS A 48 3.11 7.64 -17.68
N ILE A 49 2.90 6.43 -18.18
CA ILE A 49 1.99 5.44 -17.59
C ILE A 49 2.82 4.25 -17.12
N TYR A 50 2.70 3.91 -15.84
CA TYR A 50 3.35 2.74 -15.26
C TYR A 50 2.37 1.58 -15.20
N LEU A 51 2.75 0.44 -15.78
CA LEU A 51 2.03 -0.83 -15.63
C LEU A 51 2.75 -1.64 -14.56
N LEU A 52 2.11 -1.86 -13.42
CA LEU A 52 2.69 -2.60 -12.30
C LEU A 52 2.28 -4.07 -12.40
N GLY A 53 3.27 -4.97 -12.42
CA GLY A 53 3.06 -6.40 -12.51
C GLY A 53 3.24 -6.99 -13.91
N GLY A 54 3.42 -8.32 -13.91
CA GLY A 54 3.68 -9.11 -15.12
C GLY A 54 2.49 -9.17 -16.09
N LYS A 55 2.72 -9.80 -17.25
CA LYS A 55 1.74 -9.89 -18.34
C LYS A 55 0.45 -10.61 -17.96
N THR A 56 0.52 -11.52 -16.98
CA THR A 56 -0.64 -12.26 -16.45
C THR A 56 -1.61 -11.36 -15.69
N VAL A 57 -1.11 -10.32 -15.01
CA VAL A 57 -1.95 -9.41 -14.22
C VAL A 57 -2.30 -8.14 -14.99
N MET A 58 -1.35 -7.60 -15.75
CA MET A 58 -1.49 -6.43 -16.61
C MET A 58 -1.22 -6.84 -18.06
N PRO A 59 -2.25 -7.19 -18.85
CA PRO A 59 -2.10 -7.71 -20.21
C PRO A 59 -1.31 -6.78 -21.13
N GLU A 60 -0.59 -7.34 -22.12
CA GLU A 60 0.12 -6.54 -23.13
C GLU A 60 -0.81 -5.67 -23.97
N SER A 61 -2.08 -6.08 -24.12
CA SER A 61 -3.10 -5.29 -24.81
C SER A 61 -3.35 -3.92 -24.16
N MET A 62 -3.12 -3.78 -22.85
CA MET A 62 -3.19 -2.48 -22.20
C MET A 62 -2.03 -1.58 -22.61
N ARG A 63 -0.82 -2.14 -22.69
CA ARG A 63 0.38 -1.43 -23.12
C ARG A 63 0.20 -0.91 -24.55
N THR A 64 -0.20 -1.79 -25.47
CA THR A 64 -0.36 -1.44 -26.89
C THR A 64 -1.43 -0.38 -27.11
N LYS A 65 -2.56 -0.42 -26.38
CA LYS A 65 -3.62 0.60 -26.47
C LYS A 65 -3.22 2.00 -25.98
N LEU A 66 -2.13 2.11 -25.20
CA LEU A 66 -1.67 3.35 -24.58
C LEU A 66 -0.35 3.85 -25.17
N GLU A 67 0.49 2.96 -25.72
CA GLU A 67 1.86 3.30 -26.12
C GLU A 67 1.93 4.29 -27.28
N ASP A 68 0.91 4.44 -28.12
CA ASP A 68 0.88 5.46 -29.17
C ASP A 68 0.82 6.87 -28.58
N SER A 69 0.03 7.06 -27.52
CA SER A 69 -0.25 8.38 -26.92
C SER A 69 0.64 8.72 -25.72
N TYR A 70 1.23 7.73 -25.06
CA TYR A 70 1.94 7.89 -23.80
C TYR A 70 3.30 7.19 -23.81
N THR A 71 4.18 7.55 -22.88
CA THR A 71 5.34 6.73 -22.54
C THR A 71 4.91 5.66 -21.55
N VAL A 72 4.81 4.40 -21.99
CA VAL A 72 4.35 3.30 -21.15
C VAL A 72 5.54 2.48 -20.66
N LYS A 73 5.71 2.35 -19.34
CA LYS A 73 6.76 1.52 -18.73
C LYS A 73 6.12 0.44 -17.86
N ARG A 74 6.47 -0.82 -18.12
CA ARG A 74 6.11 -1.94 -17.23
C ARG A 74 7.16 -2.10 -16.14
N LEU A 75 6.72 -2.26 -14.89
CA LEU A 75 7.54 -2.60 -13.73
C LEU A 75 7.08 -3.97 -13.23
N ALA A 76 7.91 -4.99 -13.45
CA ALA A 76 7.58 -6.38 -13.12
C ALA A 76 8.87 -7.18 -12.94
N GLY A 77 8.80 -8.21 -12.11
CA GLY A 77 9.79 -9.28 -12.02
C GLY A 77 9.12 -10.66 -12.00
N ASP A 78 9.92 -11.71 -11.77
CA ASP A 78 9.45 -13.09 -11.79
C ASP A 78 8.44 -13.40 -10.67
N ASP A 79 8.50 -12.64 -9.58
CA ASP A 79 7.59 -12.73 -8.46
C ASP A 79 7.23 -11.34 -7.89
N ARG A 80 6.44 -11.36 -6.79
CA ARG A 80 6.00 -10.14 -6.09
C ARG A 80 7.15 -9.37 -5.43
N PHE A 81 8.23 -10.06 -5.05
CA PHE A 81 9.38 -9.46 -4.39
C PHE A 81 10.26 -8.74 -5.42
N ALA A 82 10.50 -9.37 -6.57
CA ALA A 82 11.20 -8.78 -7.70
C ALA A 82 10.41 -7.60 -8.30
N THR A 83 9.08 -7.72 -8.41
CA THR A 83 8.22 -6.60 -8.83
C THR A 83 8.27 -5.44 -7.84
N ASN A 84 8.21 -5.74 -6.53
CA ASN A 84 8.36 -4.73 -5.48
C ASN A 84 9.71 -3.99 -5.59
N LEU A 85 10.83 -4.70 -5.77
CA LEU A 85 12.14 -4.08 -5.98
C LEU A 85 12.18 -3.19 -7.23
N ALA A 86 11.66 -3.66 -8.37
CA ALA A 86 11.61 -2.85 -9.60
C ALA A 86 10.82 -1.55 -9.43
N ILE A 87 9.78 -1.56 -8.59
CA ILE A 87 8.99 -0.37 -8.26
C ILE A 87 9.76 0.58 -7.34
N LEU A 88 10.41 0.06 -6.30
CA LEU A 88 11.22 0.88 -5.38
C LEU A 88 12.42 1.52 -6.08
N GLU A 89 13.05 0.81 -7.03
CA GLU A 89 14.12 1.33 -7.87
C GLU A 89 13.62 2.43 -8.81
N GLU A 90 12.48 2.25 -9.48
CA GLU A 90 11.88 3.30 -10.31
C GLU A 90 11.48 4.53 -9.49
N ALA A 91 11.02 4.32 -8.25
CA ALA A 91 10.72 5.38 -7.30
C ALA A 91 11.96 6.09 -6.74
N LYS A 92 13.17 5.57 -7.04
CA LYS A 92 14.46 6.10 -6.59
C LYS A 92 14.56 6.24 -5.07
N VAL A 93 14.07 5.24 -4.34
CA VAL A 93 14.19 5.17 -2.88
C VAL A 93 15.66 5.32 -2.49
N SER A 94 15.96 6.24 -1.57
CA SER A 94 17.32 6.46 -1.07
C SER A 94 17.32 7.22 0.25
N ASN A 95 18.13 6.76 1.20
CA ASN A 95 18.41 7.43 2.48
C ASN A 95 17.15 7.84 3.26
N GLU A 96 16.12 6.99 3.24
CA GLU A 96 14.85 7.21 3.92
C GLU A 96 14.41 6.01 4.76
N GLU A 97 13.47 6.24 5.67
CA GLU A 97 12.87 5.18 6.49
C GLU A 97 12.06 4.21 5.64
N LEU A 98 12.37 2.91 5.74
CA LEU A 98 11.77 1.86 4.94
C LEU A 98 10.82 1.01 5.79
N VAL A 99 9.60 0.83 5.31
CA VAL A 99 8.64 -0.10 5.92
C VAL A 99 8.91 -1.51 5.39
N ILE A 100 8.96 -2.49 6.29
CA ILE A 100 9.11 -3.90 5.96
C ILE A 100 7.78 -4.59 6.23
N SER A 101 7.20 -5.20 5.19
CA SER A 101 5.93 -5.90 5.30
C SER A 101 5.98 -7.30 4.71
N SER A 102 5.09 -8.19 5.15
CA SER A 102 4.99 -9.55 4.61
C SER A 102 4.48 -9.50 3.17
N GLY A 103 5.13 -10.24 2.28
CA GLY A 103 4.63 -10.46 0.92
C GLY A 103 3.44 -11.41 0.86
N TYR A 104 3.07 -12.12 1.94
CA TYR A 104 2.01 -13.14 1.95
C TYR A 104 0.69 -12.64 2.54
N GLY A 105 0.71 -11.57 3.34
CA GLY A 105 -0.46 -10.92 3.92
C GLY A 105 -0.63 -9.49 3.41
N PHE A 106 -1.87 -9.09 3.13
CA PHE A 106 -2.14 -7.74 2.61
C PHE A 106 -2.45 -6.70 3.70
N ALA A 107 -3.04 -7.10 4.83
CA ALA A 107 -3.71 -6.16 5.73
C ALA A 107 -2.74 -5.18 6.41
N ASP A 108 -1.63 -5.69 6.92
CA ASP A 108 -0.60 -4.86 7.59
C ASP A 108 0.06 -3.92 6.56
N SER A 109 0.42 -4.45 5.39
CA SER A 109 0.98 -3.69 4.28
C SER A 109 0.04 -2.58 3.81
N LEU A 110 -1.26 -2.87 3.78
CA LEU A 110 -2.28 -1.94 3.35
C LEU A 110 -2.41 -0.75 4.29
N ALA A 111 -2.57 -1.01 5.59
CA ALA A 111 -2.57 0.06 6.58
C ALA A 111 -1.26 0.87 6.52
N ALA A 112 -0.12 0.21 6.29
CA ALA A 112 1.17 0.87 6.17
C ALA A 112 1.31 1.71 4.90
N SER A 113 0.61 1.40 3.81
CA SER A 113 0.65 2.19 2.57
C SER A 113 0.16 3.63 2.77
N ALA A 114 -0.70 3.88 3.77
CA ALA A 114 -1.13 5.22 4.15
C ALA A 114 0.03 6.11 4.64
N SER A 115 1.10 5.52 5.20
CA SER A 115 2.26 6.28 5.70
C SER A 115 3.01 7.04 4.59
N GLY A 116 2.79 6.63 3.33
CA GLY A 116 3.53 7.14 2.18
C GLY A 116 5.04 6.91 2.27
N LYS A 117 5.47 5.92 3.03
CA LYS A 117 6.85 5.41 3.06
C LYS A 117 7.03 4.34 2.00
N PRO A 118 8.26 4.12 1.50
CA PRO A 118 8.54 2.96 0.69
C PRO A 118 8.32 1.69 1.51
N ILE A 119 7.71 0.68 0.88
CA ILE A 119 7.44 -0.62 1.49
C ILE A 119 8.27 -1.68 0.76
N LEU A 120 9.15 -2.37 1.47
CA LEU A 120 9.80 -3.59 1.00
C LEU A 120 9.00 -4.81 1.46
N LEU A 121 8.60 -5.64 0.50
CA LEU A 121 7.90 -6.90 0.77
C LEU A 121 8.93 -8.00 1.02
N VAL A 122 8.79 -8.75 2.12
CA VAL A 122 9.67 -9.88 2.47
C VAL A 122 8.88 -11.18 2.57
N GLY A 123 9.53 -12.28 2.20
CA GLY A 123 9.00 -13.63 2.39
C GLY A 123 9.39 -14.18 3.77
N ASP A 124 9.65 -15.49 3.84
CA ASP A 124 10.17 -16.12 5.06
C ASP A 124 11.64 -15.76 5.35
N SER A 125 12.34 -15.22 4.36
CA SER A 125 13.70 -14.69 4.48
C SER A 125 13.89 -13.45 3.59
N ILE A 126 14.91 -12.65 3.89
CA ILE A 126 15.38 -11.58 3.01
C ILE A 126 16.28 -12.20 1.94
N THR A 127 16.00 -11.95 0.66
CA THR A 127 16.81 -12.48 -0.44
C THR A 127 18.11 -11.70 -0.62
N ASN A 128 19.12 -12.29 -1.27
CA ASN A 128 20.37 -11.60 -1.59
C ASN A 128 20.16 -10.34 -2.46
N THR A 129 19.19 -10.39 -3.38
CA THR A 129 18.81 -9.22 -4.20
C THR A 129 18.25 -8.11 -3.33
N GLN A 130 17.39 -8.44 -2.36
CA GLN A 130 16.87 -7.46 -1.40
C GLN A 130 17.97 -6.88 -0.50
N LEU A 131 18.88 -7.71 0.00
CA LEU A 131 20.04 -7.23 0.77
C LEU A 131 20.92 -6.28 -0.06
N THR A 132 21.12 -6.59 -1.35
CA THR A 132 21.87 -5.74 -2.28
C THR A 132 21.17 -4.40 -2.49
N PHE A 133 19.86 -4.42 -2.70
CA PHE A 133 19.04 -3.21 -2.78
C PHE A 133 19.13 -2.38 -1.49
N LEU A 134 18.92 -2.99 -0.32
CA LEU A 134 18.98 -2.28 0.97
C LEU A 134 20.32 -1.56 1.19
N LYS A 135 21.43 -2.16 0.75
CA LYS A 135 22.76 -1.54 0.79
C LYS A 135 22.90 -0.40 -0.22
N SER A 136 22.39 -0.57 -1.44
CA SER A 136 22.50 0.45 -2.49
C SER A 136 21.70 1.72 -2.17
N VAL A 137 20.60 1.59 -1.43
CA VAL A 137 19.75 2.72 -1.04
C VAL A 137 20.14 3.37 0.30
N ASN A 138 21.18 2.87 0.98
CA ASN A 138 21.71 3.40 2.24
C ASN A 138 20.62 3.64 3.32
N VAL A 139 19.70 2.69 3.49
CA VAL A 139 18.66 2.76 4.52
C VAL A 139 19.24 2.33 5.86
N GLN A 140 18.97 3.11 6.91
CA GLN A 140 19.39 2.81 8.28
C GLN A 140 18.23 2.75 9.28
N LYS A 141 16.99 2.95 8.82
CA LYS A 141 15.78 2.93 9.66
C LYS A 141 14.73 2.04 9.02
N TYR A 142 14.35 0.99 9.75
CA TYR A 142 13.39 -0.01 9.31
C TYR A 142 12.20 -0.07 10.25
N ILE A 143 11.00 0.04 9.70
CA ILE A 143 9.74 -0.17 10.44
C ILE A 143 9.12 -1.48 9.98
N ILE A 144 9.23 -2.52 10.80
CA ILE A 144 8.56 -3.79 10.54
C ILE A 144 7.09 -3.64 10.90
N VAL A 145 6.19 -3.81 9.93
CA VAL A 145 4.73 -3.80 10.17
C VAL A 145 4.21 -5.23 10.19
N GLY A 146 3.54 -5.59 11.29
CA GLY A 146 3.02 -6.93 11.51
C GLY A 146 3.76 -7.75 12.56
N GLY A 147 3.05 -8.74 13.10
CA GLY A 147 3.54 -9.61 14.17
C GLY A 147 4.63 -10.58 13.71
N VAL A 148 5.25 -11.28 14.67
CA VAL A 148 6.31 -12.26 14.41
C VAL A 148 5.88 -13.45 13.54
N LYS A 149 4.57 -13.71 13.45
CA LYS A 149 4.00 -14.71 12.55
C LYS A 149 4.01 -14.27 11.08
N SER A 150 3.91 -12.96 10.83
CA SER A 150 3.95 -12.39 9.47
C SER A 150 5.38 -12.12 9.02
N ILE A 151 6.23 -11.66 9.94
CA ILE A 151 7.65 -11.35 9.70
C ILE A 151 8.44 -11.86 10.89
N ASN A 152 9.17 -12.96 10.67
CA ASN A 152 9.86 -13.67 11.74
C ASN A 152 11.02 -12.86 12.34
N THR A 153 11.55 -13.36 13.46
CA THR A 153 12.64 -12.71 14.21
C THR A 153 13.99 -12.82 13.51
N SER A 154 14.17 -13.75 12.56
CA SER A 154 15.41 -13.85 11.77
C SER A 154 15.57 -12.68 10.81
N ILE A 155 14.47 -12.26 10.17
CA ILE A 155 14.41 -11.06 9.35
C ILE A 155 14.70 -9.82 10.19
N GLU A 156 14.07 -9.70 11.36
CA GLU A 156 14.31 -8.57 12.27
C GLU A 156 15.78 -8.46 12.70
N LYS A 157 16.41 -9.58 13.07
CA LYS A 157 17.85 -9.62 13.42
C LYS A 157 18.75 -9.22 12.26
N HIS A 158 18.43 -9.64 11.03
CA HIS A 158 19.19 -9.21 9.85
C HIS A 158 19.12 -7.70 9.67
N LEU A 159 17.91 -7.11 9.75
CA LEU A 159 17.73 -5.67 9.62
C LEU A 159 18.44 -4.90 10.75
N GLN A 160 18.45 -5.42 11.98
CA GLN A 160 19.15 -4.82 13.12
C GLN A 160 20.66 -4.75 12.91
N SER A 161 21.24 -5.68 12.14
CA SER A 161 22.67 -5.61 11.76
C SER A 161 22.97 -4.51 10.73
N MET A 162 21.94 -3.93 10.11
CA MET A 162 22.05 -2.93 9.05
C MET A 162 21.58 -1.53 9.50
N GLY A 163 20.82 -1.43 10.60
CA GLY A 163 20.31 -0.16 11.11
C GLY A 163 19.30 -0.31 12.25
N ASP A 164 18.66 0.79 12.60
CA ASP A 164 17.63 0.85 13.63
C ASP A 164 16.36 0.16 13.15
N VAL A 165 15.85 -0.78 13.95
CA VAL A 165 14.62 -1.51 13.65
C VAL A 165 13.58 -1.28 14.73
N LYS A 166 12.35 -0.94 14.30
CA LYS A 166 11.18 -0.90 15.17
C LYS A 166 10.06 -1.76 14.59
N ARG A 167 9.47 -2.62 15.43
CA ARG A 167 8.28 -3.38 15.07
C ARG A 167 7.01 -2.65 15.51
N VAL A 168 6.05 -2.55 14.62
CA VAL A 168 4.71 -1.98 14.82
C VAL A 168 3.68 -3.05 14.50
N SER A 169 2.99 -3.55 15.51
CA SER A 169 2.04 -4.65 15.36
C SER A 169 0.95 -4.60 16.43
N GLY A 170 -0.16 -5.28 16.15
CA GLY A 170 -1.21 -5.59 17.10
C GLY A 170 -1.49 -7.10 17.16
N ALA A 171 -2.43 -7.49 18.01
CA ALA A 171 -2.83 -8.90 18.15
C ALA A 171 -3.54 -9.45 16.91
N ASP A 172 -4.09 -8.57 16.08
CA ASP A 172 -4.84 -8.86 14.86
C ASP A 172 -4.68 -7.69 13.87
N ARG A 173 -5.14 -7.87 12.63
CA ARG A 173 -5.02 -6.85 11.56
C ARG A 173 -5.68 -5.50 11.92
N TYR A 174 -6.75 -5.53 12.70
CA TYR A 174 -7.48 -4.33 13.12
C TYR A 174 -6.64 -3.51 14.10
N LYS A 175 -6.05 -4.17 15.10
CA LYS A 175 -5.13 -3.55 16.06
C LYS A 175 -3.80 -3.16 15.43
N THR A 176 -3.28 -3.94 14.48
CA THR A 176 -2.07 -3.55 13.73
C THR A 176 -2.32 -2.26 12.95
N SER A 177 -3.48 -2.08 12.31
CA SER A 177 -3.82 -0.83 11.61
C SER A 177 -3.81 0.39 12.55
N VAL A 178 -4.33 0.24 13.78
CA VAL A 178 -4.28 1.29 14.81
C VAL A 178 -2.85 1.53 15.32
N ALA A 179 -2.04 0.49 15.47
CA ALA A 179 -0.64 0.63 15.86
C ALA A 179 0.17 1.40 14.80
N ILE A 180 -0.05 1.10 13.52
CA ILE A 180 0.51 1.82 12.37
C ILE A 180 0.05 3.28 12.39
N ALA A 181 -1.25 3.51 12.62
CA ALA A 181 -1.82 4.84 12.71
C ALA A 181 -1.17 5.68 13.82
N ASN A 182 -1.04 5.12 15.04
CA ASN A 182 -0.36 5.77 16.16
C ASN A 182 1.12 6.06 15.89
N HIS A 183 1.78 5.23 15.09
CA HIS A 183 3.20 5.38 14.79
C HIS A 183 3.46 6.51 13.79
N PHE A 184 2.73 6.52 12.67
CA PHE A 184 3.01 7.44 11.56
C PHE A 184 2.20 8.75 11.61
N PHE A 185 1.06 8.79 12.30
CA PHE A 185 0.15 9.92 12.26
C PHE A 185 -0.04 10.52 13.65
N LYS A 186 0.46 11.75 13.82
CA LYS A 186 0.24 12.56 15.02
C LYS A 186 -0.90 13.54 14.76
N ASN A 187 -1.92 13.52 15.61
CA ASN A 187 -3.08 14.43 15.54
C ASN A 187 -3.77 14.47 14.16
N PRO A 188 -4.15 13.32 13.57
CA PRO A 188 -4.82 13.31 12.27
C PRO A 188 -6.19 13.99 12.35
N LYS A 189 -6.51 14.80 11.34
CA LYS A 189 -7.82 15.50 11.24
C LYS A 189 -8.94 14.63 10.67
N ARG A 190 -8.54 13.53 10.03
CA ARG A 190 -9.41 12.60 9.30
C ARG A 190 -8.84 11.19 9.42
N VAL A 191 -9.69 10.19 9.27
CA VAL A 191 -9.30 8.79 9.10
C VAL A 191 -9.94 8.21 7.85
N ILE A 192 -9.20 7.33 7.17
CA ILE A 192 -9.73 6.48 6.12
C ILE A 192 -10.05 5.11 6.73
N ILE A 193 -11.21 4.56 6.40
CA ILE A 193 -11.71 3.30 6.93
C ILE A 193 -11.85 2.32 5.77
N GLY A 194 -11.29 1.12 5.91
CA GLY A 194 -11.43 0.03 4.94
C GLY A 194 -11.82 -1.30 5.61
N ASN A 195 -12.33 -2.23 4.82
CA ASN A 195 -12.78 -3.53 5.31
C ASN A 195 -11.65 -4.54 5.47
N GLY A 196 -11.34 -4.91 6.71
CA GLY A 196 -10.36 -5.89 7.18
C GLY A 196 -10.35 -7.27 6.53
N ASP A 197 -11.44 -7.71 5.90
CA ASP A 197 -11.60 -9.08 5.42
C ASP A 197 -11.41 -9.20 3.91
N ASN A 198 -11.83 -8.20 3.13
CA ASN A 198 -11.73 -8.18 1.67
C ASN A 198 -11.37 -6.79 1.16
N PHE A 199 -10.32 -6.70 0.33
CA PHE A 199 -9.62 -5.43 0.10
C PHE A 199 -9.26 -5.05 -1.35
N PRO A 200 -10.11 -5.28 -2.36
CA PRO A 200 -9.90 -4.60 -3.64
C PRO A 200 -9.95 -3.07 -3.44
N ASP A 201 -10.83 -2.56 -2.58
CA ASP A 201 -11.08 -1.11 -2.41
C ASP A 201 -10.01 -0.39 -1.56
N GLY A 202 -9.23 -1.15 -0.78
CA GLY A 202 -8.23 -0.60 0.15
C GLY A 202 -6.96 -0.10 -0.54
N LEU A 203 -6.58 -0.68 -1.68
CA LEU A 203 -5.29 -0.41 -2.33
C LEU A 203 -5.18 1.04 -2.84
N CYS A 204 -6.27 1.58 -3.41
CA CYS A 204 -6.36 3.02 -3.72
C CYS A 204 -6.49 3.87 -2.44
N GLY A 205 -7.04 3.29 -1.38
CA GLY A 205 -7.20 3.93 -0.09
C GLY A 205 -5.90 4.36 0.55
N GLY A 206 -4.82 3.60 0.39
CA GLY A 206 -3.48 3.97 0.84
C GLY A 206 -2.98 5.28 0.24
N VAL A 207 -3.11 5.43 -1.08
CA VAL A 207 -2.70 6.65 -1.81
C VAL A 207 -3.55 7.85 -1.38
N LEU A 208 -4.87 7.64 -1.23
CA LEU A 208 -5.76 8.68 -0.72
C LEU A 208 -5.40 9.08 0.72
N ALA A 209 -5.11 8.10 1.58
CA ALA A 209 -4.75 8.29 2.97
C ALA A 209 -3.45 9.11 3.10
N ASP A 210 -2.40 8.77 2.34
CA ASP A 210 -1.15 9.54 2.28
C ASP A 210 -1.41 10.98 1.81
N ARG A 211 -2.15 11.18 0.71
CA ARG A 211 -2.50 12.52 0.19
C ARG A 211 -3.25 13.38 1.20
N LEU A 212 -4.09 12.76 2.04
CA LEU A 212 -4.87 13.46 3.05
C LEU A 212 -4.14 13.53 4.41
N GLY A 213 -2.91 13.01 4.52
CA GLY A 213 -2.18 12.92 5.79
C GLY A 213 -2.99 12.20 6.87
N SER A 214 -3.73 11.17 6.47
CA SER A 214 -4.73 10.48 7.30
C SER A 214 -4.35 9.00 7.44
N PRO A 215 -4.51 8.39 8.62
CA PRO A 215 -4.33 6.95 8.76
C PRO A 215 -5.40 6.16 8.01
N LEU A 216 -5.06 4.93 7.62
CA LEU A 216 -6.00 3.92 7.15
C LEU A 216 -6.23 2.89 8.27
N LEU A 217 -7.43 2.89 8.85
CA LEU A 217 -7.85 1.91 9.84
C LEU A 217 -8.68 0.82 9.18
N LEU A 218 -8.48 -0.40 9.65
CA LEU A 218 -9.21 -1.56 9.19
C LEU A 218 -10.31 -1.89 10.18
N ILE A 219 -11.48 -2.27 9.68
CA ILE A 219 -12.63 -2.74 10.46
C ILE A 219 -13.34 -3.91 9.76
N ASN A 220 -14.19 -4.63 10.47
CA ASN A 220 -15.23 -5.44 9.84
C ASN A 220 -16.53 -5.33 10.65
N GLU A 221 -17.56 -6.10 10.29
CA GLU A 221 -18.89 -6.03 10.95
C GLU A 221 -18.85 -6.33 12.47
N ILE A 222 -17.79 -6.99 12.96
CA ILE A 222 -17.64 -7.33 14.39
C ILE A 222 -16.43 -6.68 15.08
N ASN A 223 -15.46 -6.16 14.31
CA ASN A 223 -14.22 -5.57 14.80
C ASN A 223 -14.16 -4.07 14.45
N THR A 224 -14.89 -3.25 15.20
CA THR A 224 -14.90 -1.79 15.04
C THR A 224 -14.27 -1.05 16.23
N GLU A 225 -14.14 -1.72 17.37
CA GLU A 225 -13.86 -1.09 18.65
C GLU A 225 -12.49 -0.40 18.67
N SER A 226 -11.44 -1.02 18.13
CA SER A 226 -10.10 -0.41 18.09
C SER A 226 -10.09 0.87 17.24
N ALA A 227 -10.80 0.88 16.11
CA ALA A 227 -10.92 2.05 15.25
C ALA A 227 -11.72 3.17 15.93
N LYS A 228 -12.84 2.81 16.59
CA LYS A 228 -13.66 3.74 17.36
C LYS A 228 -12.86 4.40 18.49
N GLN A 229 -12.08 3.63 19.23
CA GLN A 229 -11.22 4.15 20.29
C GLN A 229 -10.15 5.11 19.75
N TYR A 230 -9.52 4.78 18.63
CA TYR A 230 -8.54 5.67 17.98
C TYR A 230 -9.18 6.99 17.53
N ILE A 231 -10.36 6.93 16.89
CA ILE A 231 -11.13 8.09 16.44
C ILE A 231 -11.48 9.01 17.62
N LYS A 232 -12.00 8.43 18.70
CA LYS A 232 -12.37 9.18 19.91
C LYS A 232 -11.15 9.80 20.58
N HIS A 233 -10.08 9.04 20.77
CA HIS A 233 -8.85 9.51 21.41
C HIS A 233 -8.22 10.70 20.66
N ASN A 234 -8.23 10.66 19.34
CA ASN A 234 -7.68 11.72 18.49
C ASN A 234 -8.70 12.83 18.14
N SER A 235 -9.92 12.78 18.68
CA SER A 235 -11.00 13.75 18.40
C SER A 235 -11.27 13.93 16.89
N ILE A 236 -11.23 12.83 16.13
CA ILE A 236 -11.37 12.85 14.67
C ILE A 236 -12.84 13.01 14.30
N LYS A 237 -13.16 14.07 13.55
CA LYS A 237 -14.54 14.36 13.12
C LYS A 237 -14.87 13.88 11.72
N ASN A 238 -13.85 13.59 10.90
CA ASN A 238 -14.02 13.22 9.50
C ASN A 238 -13.58 11.78 9.29
N GLN A 239 -14.50 10.91 8.90
CA GLN A 239 -14.22 9.54 8.49
C GLN A 239 -14.57 9.40 7.00
N ILE A 240 -13.66 8.84 6.20
CA ILE A 240 -13.95 8.42 4.82
C ILE A 240 -13.97 6.91 4.79
N ILE A 241 -15.10 6.33 4.42
CA ILE A 241 -15.27 4.88 4.35
C ILE A 241 -15.09 4.44 2.89
N LEU A 242 -14.18 3.50 2.69
CA LEU A 242 -13.89 2.88 1.40
C LEU A 242 -14.53 1.49 1.35
N GLY A 243 -15.43 1.32 0.40
CA GLY A 243 -16.17 0.08 0.17
C GLY A 243 -17.67 0.31 0.12
N GLY A 244 -18.36 -0.54 -0.65
CA GLY A 244 -19.82 -0.50 -0.74
C GLY A 244 -20.50 -0.93 0.55
N LYS A 245 -21.77 -0.56 0.71
CA LYS A 245 -22.61 -0.93 1.86
C LYS A 245 -22.73 -2.44 2.10
N ALA A 246 -22.49 -3.24 1.06
CA ALA A 246 -22.46 -4.70 1.14
C ALA A 246 -21.26 -5.24 1.94
N ILE A 247 -20.19 -4.45 2.09
CA ILE A 247 -18.93 -4.84 2.75
C ILE A 247 -18.76 -4.10 4.08
N ILE A 248 -19.25 -2.86 4.18
CA ILE A 248 -19.31 -2.09 5.43
C ILE A 248 -20.74 -1.56 5.54
N SER A 249 -21.57 -2.19 6.37
CA SER A 249 -22.96 -1.81 6.54
C SER A 249 -23.11 -0.40 7.13
N ASP A 250 -24.24 0.27 6.88
CA ASP A 250 -24.56 1.56 7.51
C ASP A 250 -24.54 1.45 9.04
N LYS A 251 -24.94 0.30 9.60
CA LYS A 251 -24.85 0.01 11.04
C LYS A 251 -23.39 0.07 11.53
N THR A 252 -22.50 -0.60 10.82
CA THR A 252 -21.07 -0.66 11.15
C THR A 252 -20.39 0.69 10.96
N ALA A 253 -20.73 1.42 9.89
CA ALA A 253 -20.28 2.79 9.67
C ALA A 253 -20.73 3.73 10.80
N ASN A 254 -22.01 3.70 11.17
CA ASN A 254 -22.57 4.54 12.24
C ASN A 254 -22.00 4.19 13.62
N ALA A 255 -21.57 2.94 13.85
CA ALA A 255 -20.92 2.55 15.10
C ALA A 255 -19.57 3.25 15.34
N LEU A 256 -18.91 3.74 14.27
CA LEU A 256 -17.67 4.52 14.33
C LEU A 256 -17.92 6.00 14.66
N VAL A 257 -19.11 6.49 14.32
CA VAL A 257 -19.53 7.88 14.53
C VAL A 257 -20.32 7.93 15.84
N GLY A 258 -19.59 7.94 16.95
CA GLY A 258 -20.13 8.14 18.30
C GLY A 258 -19.86 9.54 18.81
#